data_AF-A0A966L0Z0-F1
#
_entry.id   AF-A0A966L0Z0-F1
#
_cell.length_a   1.000
_cell.length_b   1.000
_cell.length_c   1.000
_cell.angle_alpha   90.00
_cell.angle_beta   90.00
_cell.angle_gamma   90.00
#
_symmetry.space_group_name_H-M   'P 1'
#
loop_
_entity.id
_entity.type
_entity.pdbx_description
1 polymer ?
#
loop_
_entity_poly.entity_id
_entity_poly.type
_entity_poly.pdbx_seq_one_letter_code
_entity_poly.pdbx_strand_id
1 'polypeptide(L)'
;VLFGVVDGVKASISNNKEINQMKVLLFSDDLLSLDSVTSVLIGFRSNEIETNRLGDIFGFGSGTFNHITLYGDDFVEIRKEATKMLRYSKVFGKRNQPIPKITKEDKLKINKSMDFCPTGAIIEKEGFYLIDKNKCIKCYFCVEIAGDVFKI
;
A
#
# COMPACT_ATOMS: atom_id res chain seq x y z
N VAL A 1 8.62 12.15 -10.49
CA VAL A 1 9.08 11.67 -9.17
C VAL A 1 7.84 11.49 -8.32
N LEU A 2 7.57 10.26 -7.86
CA LEU A 2 6.43 9.97 -7.00
C LEU A 2 6.91 10.20 -5.56
N PHE A 3 6.23 11.05 -4.80
CA PHE A 3 6.54 11.31 -3.40
C PHE A 3 5.38 10.82 -2.55
N GLY A 4 5.69 10.02 -1.53
CA GLY A 4 4.73 9.63 -0.51
C GLY A 4 4.80 10.59 0.66
N VAL A 5 3.65 11.05 1.14
CA VAL A 5 3.54 11.83 2.38
C VAL A 5 2.57 11.10 3.29
N VAL A 6 3.04 10.79 4.50
CA VAL A 6 2.18 10.30 5.58
C VAL A 6 2.10 11.42 6.61
N ASP A 7 0.92 12.03 6.69
CA ASP A 7 0.59 13.02 7.71
C ASP A 7 -0.40 12.40 8.71
N GLY A 8 -0.01 12.37 9.97
CA GLY A 8 -0.92 12.03 11.08
C GLY A 8 -1.55 10.65 10.97
N VAL A 9 -0.87 9.61 11.45
CA VAL A 9 -1.45 8.27 11.55
C VAL A 9 -2.55 8.26 12.63
N LYS A 10 -3.80 8.57 12.26
CA LYS A 10 -4.98 8.30 13.08
C LYS A 10 -5.42 6.85 12.87
N ALA A 11 -4.59 5.92 13.35
CA ALA A 11 -4.91 4.50 13.30
C ALA A 11 -5.50 4.05 14.63
N SER A 12 -6.51 3.18 14.58
CA SER A 12 -7.06 2.53 15.77
C SER A 12 -6.16 1.36 16.18
N ILE A 13 -4.92 1.68 16.55
CA ILE A 13 -3.85 0.72 16.87
C ILE A 13 -4.08 0.09 18.25
N SER A 14 -4.64 0.86 19.18
CA SER A 14 -4.94 0.39 20.55
C SER A 14 -6.19 1.06 21.13
N ASN A 15 -6.60 0.63 22.33
CA ASN A 15 -7.64 1.34 23.11
C ASN A 15 -7.13 2.65 23.73
N ASN A 16 -5.83 2.97 23.60
CA ASN A 16 -5.23 4.20 24.10
C ASN A 16 -5.25 5.29 23.00
N LYS A 17 -5.96 6.39 23.28
CA LYS A 17 -6.11 7.52 22.36
C LYS A 17 -4.80 8.22 22.02
N GLU A 18 -3.83 8.25 22.92
CA GLU A 18 -2.52 8.89 22.68
C GLU A 18 -1.65 8.04 21.75
N ILE A 19 -1.72 6.71 21.84
CA ILE A 19 -1.01 5.80 20.93
C ILE A 19 -1.56 5.94 19.51
N ASN A 20 -2.87 6.18 19.38
CA ASN A 20 -3.57 6.36 18.12
C ASN A 20 -3.36 7.74 17.47
N GLN A 21 -2.56 8.62 18.06
CA GLN A 21 -2.21 9.93 17.51
C GLN A 21 -0.70 10.06 17.41
N MET A 22 -0.17 10.00 16.19
CA MET A 22 1.22 10.34 15.89
C MET A 22 1.26 11.72 15.23
N LYS A 23 1.97 12.67 15.83
CA LYS A 23 2.14 14.03 15.31
C LYS A 23 3.42 14.11 14.47
N VAL A 24 3.47 13.28 13.43
CA VAL A 24 4.64 13.13 12.56
C VAL A 24 4.25 13.38 11.13
N LEU A 25 5.15 14.02 10.40
CA LEU A 25 5.09 14.13 8.95
C LEU A 25 6.26 13.33 8.39
N LEU A 26 5.95 12.28 7.62
CA LEU A 26 6.96 11.46 6.96
C LEU A 26 6.88 11.71 5.45
N PHE A 27 8.04 11.79 4.81
CA PHE A 27 8.14 11.96 3.37
C PHE A 27 9.24 11.05 2.82
N SER A 28 9.02 10.51 1.63
CA SER A 28 10.01 9.69 0.91
C SER A 28 9.68 9.65 -0.58
N ASP A 29 10.71 9.51 -1.41
CA ASP A 29 10.60 9.15 -2.83
C ASP A 29 10.56 7.62 -3.03
N ASP A 30 11.01 6.84 -2.04
CA ASP A 30 10.78 5.41 -1.93
C ASP A 30 9.56 5.14 -1.03
N LEU A 31 8.45 4.75 -1.64
CA LEU A 31 7.20 4.44 -0.94
C LEU A 31 7.30 3.21 -0.04
N LEU A 32 8.08 2.20 -0.43
CA LEU A 32 8.25 1.01 0.38
C LEU A 32 9.12 1.31 1.61
N SER A 33 10.11 2.19 1.48
CA SER A 33 10.84 2.72 2.63
C SER A 33 9.90 3.48 3.58
N LEU A 34 8.98 4.30 3.05
CA LEU A 34 8.00 5.03 3.85
C LEU A 34 7.09 4.09 4.67
N ASP A 35 6.58 3.04 4.04
CA ASP A 35 5.77 2.01 4.69
C ASP A 35 6.59 1.22 5.73
N SER A 36 7.86 0.95 5.43
CA SER A 36 8.78 0.26 6.35
C SER A 36 9.03 1.08 7.61
N VAL A 37 9.32 2.37 7.47
CA VAL A 37 9.50 3.31 8.59
C VAL A 37 8.21 3.40 9.41
N THR A 38 7.06 3.54 8.75
CA THR A 38 5.75 3.58 9.40
C THR A 38 5.48 2.32 10.23
N SER A 39 5.84 1.15 9.72
CA SER A 39 5.69 -0.14 10.42
C SER A 39 6.51 -0.18 11.71
N VAL A 40 7.76 0.27 11.64
CA VAL A 40 8.67 0.31 12.80
C VAL A 40 8.21 1.35 13.83
N LEU A 41 7.67 2.50 13.40
CA LEU A 41 7.11 3.52 14.29
C LEU A 41 6.03 2.97 15.19
N ILE A 42 5.18 2.08 14.67
CA ILE A 42 4.08 1.47 15.43
C ILE A 42 4.49 0.17 16.13
N GLY A 43 5.78 -0.17 16.15
CA GLY A 43 6.33 -1.30 16.90
C GLY A 43 6.47 -2.61 16.15
N PHE A 44 6.21 -2.67 14.84
CA PHE A 44 6.37 -3.88 14.02
C PHE A 44 7.68 -3.87 13.24
N ARG A 45 8.26 -5.04 12.98
CA ARG A 45 9.32 -5.13 11.97
C ARG A 45 8.69 -4.98 10.59
N SER A 46 9.35 -4.29 9.66
CA SER A 46 8.79 -4.10 8.32
C SER A 46 8.43 -5.42 7.63
N ASN A 47 9.26 -6.46 7.80
CA ASN A 47 9.00 -7.79 7.22
C ASN A 47 7.85 -8.57 7.88
N GLU A 48 7.31 -8.13 9.01
CA GLU A 48 6.08 -8.67 9.61
C GLU A 48 4.84 -8.20 8.85
N ILE A 49 4.94 -7.10 8.10
CA ILE A 49 3.89 -6.61 7.22
C ILE A 49 4.01 -7.29 5.86
N GLU A 50 3.02 -8.10 5.50
CA GLU A 50 3.09 -8.97 4.32
C GLU A 50 3.27 -8.19 3.01
N THR A 51 2.66 -7.00 2.90
CA THR A 51 2.82 -6.12 1.73
C THR A 51 4.24 -5.60 1.59
N ASN A 52 4.87 -5.19 2.69
CA ASN A 52 6.25 -4.67 2.66
C ASN A 52 7.23 -5.78 2.28
N ARG A 53 7.07 -6.97 2.87
CA ARG A 53 7.87 -8.15 2.55
C ARG A 53 7.77 -8.50 1.07
N LEU A 54 6.56 -8.48 0.51
CA LEU A 54 6.37 -8.74 -0.93
C LEU A 54 6.97 -7.64 -1.79
N GLY A 55 6.79 -6.36 -1.41
CA GLY A 55 7.39 -5.23 -2.12
C GLY A 55 8.91 -5.33 -2.22
N ASP A 56 9.56 -5.76 -1.14
CA ASP A 56 11.01 -5.97 -1.07
C ASP A 56 11.45 -7.07 -2.03
N ILE A 57 10.75 -8.22 -2.01
CA ILE A 57 11.00 -9.35 -2.93
C ILE A 57 10.83 -8.94 -4.40
N PHE A 58 9.90 -8.04 -4.69
CA PHE A 58 9.66 -7.54 -6.05
C PHE A 58 10.54 -6.34 -6.44
N GLY A 59 11.41 -5.85 -5.54
CA GLY A 59 12.30 -4.74 -5.83
C GLY A 59 11.60 -3.39 -6.00
N PHE A 60 10.46 -3.19 -5.33
CA PHE A 60 9.71 -1.91 -5.39
C PHE A 60 10.26 -0.81 -4.46
N GLY A 61 11.34 -1.10 -3.74
CA GLY A 61 12.02 -0.18 -2.83
C GLY A 61 12.73 -0.97 -1.72
N SER A 62 13.05 -0.33 -0.60
CA SER A 62 13.61 -1.02 0.56
C SER A 62 12.54 -1.44 1.58
N GLY A 63 12.26 -2.75 1.66
CA GLY A 63 11.44 -3.31 2.73
C GLY A 63 12.20 -3.55 4.03
N THR A 64 13.52 -3.32 4.04
CA THR A 64 14.38 -3.55 5.19
C THR A 64 14.80 -2.24 5.83
N PHE A 65 14.38 -2.01 7.08
CA PHE A 65 14.67 -0.76 7.81
C PHE A 65 16.15 -0.41 7.88
N ASN A 66 17.03 -1.42 7.99
CA ASN A 66 18.49 -1.20 8.09
C ASN A 66 19.11 -0.54 6.85
N HIS A 67 18.40 -0.50 5.72
CA HIS A 67 18.87 0.15 4.49
C HIS A 67 18.25 1.55 4.31
N ILE A 68 17.46 2.02 5.28
CA ILE A 68 16.77 3.30 5.23
C ILE A 68 17.55 4.32 6.05
N THR A 69 17.94 5.43 5.41
CA THR A 69 18.53 6.57 6.10
C THR A 69 17.42 7.55 6.47
N LEU A 70 17.30 7.86 7.76
CA LEU A 70 16.32 8.83 8.28
C LEU A 70 16.96 10.20 8.45
N TYR A 71 16.23 11.24 8.07
CA TYR A 71 16.58 12.63 8.31
C TYR A 71 15.48 13.28 9.15
N GLY A 72 15.86 14.05 10.17
CA GLY A 72 14.93 14.76 11.06
C GLY A 72 15.12 14.38 12.54
N ASP A 73 14.01 14.46 13.29
CA ASP A 73 13.95 14.19 14.72
C ASP A 73 14.31 12.73 15.05
N ASP A 74 14.67 12.48 16.32
CA ASP A 74 15.03 11.14 16.76
C ASP A 74 13.83 10.20 16.67
N PHE A 75 13.94 9.28 15.71
CA PHE A 75 12.97 8.23 15.44
C PHE A 75 12.59 7.40 16.68
N VAL A 76 13.56 7.17 17.59
CA VAL A 76 13.37 6.35 18.78
C VAL A 76 12.40 7.02 19.76
N GLU A 77 12.46 8.35 19.89
CA GLU A 77 11.60 9.12 20.80
C GLU A 77 10.13 9.13 20.34
N ILE A 78 9.91 8.95 19.04
CA ILE A 78 8.61 9.07 18.40
C ILE A 78 7.87 7.72 18.32
N ARG A 79 8.63 6.62 18.38
CA ARG A 79 8.11 5.25 18.25
C ARG A 79 7.10 4.94 19.36
N LYS A 80 5.94 4.39 18.97
CA LYS A 80 4.90 3.92 19.90
C LYS A 80 4.58 2.46 19.61
N GLU A 81 4.83 1.58 20.58
CA GLU A 81 4.60 0.15 20.37
C GLU A 81 3.10 -0.21 20.43
N ALA A 82 2.60 -0.79 19.33
CA ALA A 82 1.29 -1.41 19.30
C ALA A 82 1.28 -2.68 20.17
N THR A 83 0.40 -2.75 21.16
CA THR A 83 0.33 -3.88 22.10
C THR A 83 -0.41 -5.11 21.55
N LYS A 84 -1.05 -5.01 20.38
CA LYS A 84 -1.73 -6.13 19.72
C LYS A 84 -1.06 -6.44 18.38
N MET A 85 -0.62 -7.69 18.22
CA MET A 85 -0.24 -8.20 16.90
C MET A 85 -1.40 -8.08 15.92
N LEU A 86 -1.14 -7.51 14.75
CA LEU A 86 -2.05 -7.56 13.60
C LEU A 86 -2.19 -9.02 13.17
N ARG A 87 -3.22 -9.69 13.66
CA ARG A 87 -3.58 -11.04 13.20
C ARG A 87 -4.27 -10.91 11.85
N TYR A 88 -3.49 -10.88 10.77
CA TYR A 88 -4.05 -11.05 9.44
C TYR A 88 -4.65 -12.46 9.36
N SER A 89 -5.98 -12.54 9.30
CA SER A 89 -6.63 -13.82 9.12
C SER A 89 -6.19 -14.39 7.78
N LYS A 90 -5.60 -15.59 7.76
CA LYS A 90 -5.36 -16.36 6.52
C LYS A 90 -6.67 -16.70 5.77
N VAL A 91 -7.82 -16.35 6.34
CA VAL A 91 -9.18 -16.67 5.87
C VAL A 91 -9.50 -16.00 4.54
N PHE A 92 -8.92 -14.83 4.24
CA PHE A 92 -8.94 -14.27 2.88
C PHE A 92 -7.84 -14.88 2.01
N GLY A 93 -7.82 -16.22 1.92
CA GLY A 93 -6.98 -16.91 0.96
C GLY A 93 -7.16 -16.31 -0.43
N LYS A 94 -6.04 -15.98 -1.10
CA LYS A 94 -5.94 -15.28 -2.41
C LYS A 94 -6.95 -15.73 -3.48
N ARG A 95 -7.55 -16.93 -3.36
CA ARG A 95 -8.52 -17.49 -4.32
C ARG A 95 -9.89 -16.80 -4.32
N ASN A 96 -10.43 -16.35 -3.19
CA ASN A 96 -11.83 -15.88 -3.13
C ASN A 96 -12.01 -14.35 -3.16
N GLN A 97 -10.92 -13.59 -3.26
CA GLN A 97 -11.02 -12.14 -3.40
C GLN A 97 -11.58 -11.78 -4.79
N PRO A 98 -12.61 -10.91 -4.87
CA PRO A 98 -13.18 -10.46 -6.14
C PRO A 98 -12.14 -9.74 -6.99
N ILE A 99 -12.13 -10.00 -8.30
CA ILE A 99 -11.28 -9.28 -9.25
C ILE A 99 -12.09 -8.09 -9.76
N PRO A 100 -11.54 -6.86 -9.73
CA PRO A 100 -12.25 -5.71 -10.24
C PRO A 100 -12.64 -5.90 -11.71
N LYS A 101 -13.77 -5.31 -12.10
CA LYS A 101 -14.31 -5.33 -13.46
C LYS A 101 -14.46 -3.91 -13.99
N ILE A 102 -14.23 -3.74 -15.28
CA ILE A 102 -14.53 -2.50 -16.00
C ILE A 102 -16.03 -2.51 -16.31
N THR A 103 -16.78 -1.60 -15.71
CA THR A 103 -18.25 -1.52 -15.85
C THR A 103 -18.70 -0.42 -16.81
N LYS A 104 -17.79 0.50 -17.14
CA LYS A 104 -18.07 1.65 -18.00
C LYS A 104 -16.83 1.94 -18.84
N GLU A 105 -17.03 2.30 -20.10
CA GLU A 105 -15.92 2.70 -20.97
C GLU A 105 -15.64 4.20 -20.79
N ASP A 106 -14.45 4.52 -20.28
CA ASP A 106 -13.91 5.88 -20.15
C ASP A 106 -12.40 5.81 -20.36
N LYS A 107 -11.96 6.03 -21.60
CA LYS A 107 -10.56 5.81 -22.01
C LYS A 107 -9.56 6.63 -21.19
N LEU A 108 -9.90 7.87 -20.84
CA LEU A 108 -9.02 8.73 -20.06
C LEU A 108 -8.77 8.15 -18.66
N LYS A 109 -9.84 7.72 -17.99
CA LYS A 109 -9.73 7.12 -16.65
C LYS A 109 -9.07 5.75 -16.66
N ILE A 110 -9.34 4.94 -17.71
CA ILE A 110 -8.74 3.63 -17.85
C ILE A 110 -7.23 3.77 -18.11
N ASN A 111 -6.82 4.62 -19.05
CA ASN A 111 -5.40 4.88 -19.32
C ASN A 111 -4.67 5.38 -18.07
N LYS A 112 -5.26 6.32 -17.33
CA LYS A 112 -4.69 6.75 -16.04
C LYS A 112 -4.53 5.58 -15.06
N SER A 113 -5.51 4.69 -14.98
CA SER A 113 -5.43 3.51 -14.10
C SER A 113 -4.39 2.48 -14.58
N MET A 114 -4.11 2.41 -15.89
CA MET A 114 -3.03 1.59 -16.45
C MET A 114 -1.66 2.07 -15.99
N ASP A 115 -1.43 3.39 -16.00
CA ASP A 115 -0.15 4.01 -15.59
C ASP A 115 0.24 3.64 -14.15
N PHE A 116 -0.76 3.45 -13.28
CA PHE A 116 -0.57 3.09 -11.88
C PHE A 116 -0.75 1.59 -11.59
N CYS A 117 -1.08 0.76 -12.57
CA CYS A 117 -1.25 -0.67 -12.34
C CYS A 117 0.14 -1.33 -12.13
N PRO A 118 0.48 -1.79 -10.91
CA PRO A 118 1.84 -2.23 -10.60
C PRO A 118 2.26 -3.49 -11.39
N THR A 119 1.30 -4.25 -11.89
CA THR A 119 1.55 -5.48 -12.64
C THR A 119 1.18 -5.39 -14.12
N GLY A 120 0.76 -4.21 -14.60
CA GLY A 120 0.27 -4.04 -15.97
C GLY A 120 -0.88 -4.99 -16.32
N ALA A 121 -1.77 -5.25 -15.36
CA ALA A 121 -2.89 -6.17 -15.53
C ALA A 121 -4.05 -5.58 -16.35
N ILE A 122 -4.15 -4.26 -16.49
CA ILE A 122 -5.12 -3.62 -17.37
C ILE A 122 -4.50 -3.55 -18.77
N ILE A 123 -5.13 -4.20 -19.75
CA ILE A 123 -4.63 -4.29 -21.12
C ILE A 123 -5.68 -3.86 -22.13
N GLU A 124 -5.23 -3.29 -23.24
CA GLU A 124 -6.05 -2.98 -24.40
C GLU A 124 -5.91 -4.11 -25.43
N LYS A 125 -7.04 -4.65 -25.91
CA LYS A 125 -7.11 -5.58 -27.04
C LYS A 125 -8.22 -5.15 -27.97
N GLU A 126 -7.89 -4.97 -29.24
CA GLU A 126 -8.89 -4.72 -30.30
C GLU A 126 -9.79 -3.50 -30.00
N GLY A 127 -9.24 -2.48 -29.33
CA GLY A 127 -9.96 -1.27 -28.94
C GLY A 127 -10.80 -1.39 -27.67
N PHE A 128 -10.79 -2.55 -27.01
CA PHE A 128 -11.45 -2.77 -25.71
C PHE A 128 -10.44 -2.96 -24.60
N TYR A 129 -10.80 -2.51 -23.40
CA TYR A 129 -9.99 -2.69 -22.20
C TYR A 129 -10.46 -3.90 -21.39
N LEU A 130 -9.50 -4.65 -20.86
CA LEU A 130 -9.77 -5.82 -20.04
C LEU A 130 -8.69 -6.00 -18.96
N ILE A 131 -9.06 -6.71 -17.90
CA ILE A 131 -8.15 -7.03 -16.79
C ILE A 131 -7.65 -8.47 -16.97
N ASP A 132 -6.35 -8.62 -17.19
CA ASP A 132 -5.65 -9.89 -17.18
C ASP A 132 -5.65 -10.47 -15.76
N LYS A 133 -6.51 -11.48 -15.55
CA LYS A 133 -6.69 -12.14 -14.25
C LYS A 133 -5.44 -12.85 -13.76
N ASN A 134 -4.53 -13.24 -14.65
CA ASN A 134 -3.30 -13.92 -14.28
C ASN A 134 -2.25 -12.93 -13.75
N LYS A 135 -2.29 -11.67 -14.20
CA LYS A 135 -1.41 -10.60 -13.72
C LYS A 135 -2.00 -9.81 -12.55
N CYS A 136 -3.32 -9.79 -12.41
CA CYS A 136 -3.99 -9.01 -11.37
C CYS A 136 -3.69 -9.54 -9.96
N ILE A 137 -2.99 -8.74 -9.15
CA ILE A 137 -2.69 -9.05 -7.74
C ILE A 137 -3.78 -8.59 -6.77
N LYS A 138 -4.92 -8.09 -7.30
CA LYS A 138 -6.07 -7.63 -6.50
C LYS A 138 -5.72 -6.53 -5.49
N CYS A 139 -4.85 -5.60 -5.89
CA CYS A 139 -4.51 -4.43 -5.08
C CYS A 139 -5.60 -3.34 -5.07
N TYR A 140 -6.61 -3.44 -5.96
CA TYR A 140 -7.73 -2.52 -6.09
C TYR A 140 -7.39 -1.04 -6.38
N PHE A 141 -6.13 -0.70 -6.68
CA PHE A 141 -5.72 0.67 -7.00
C PHE A 141 -6.53 1.30 -8.15
N CYS A 142 -6.92 0.51 -9.16
CA CYS A 142 -7.82 0.96 -10.24
C CYS A 142 -9.21 1.40 -9.74
N VAL A 143 -9.73 0.77 -8.68
CA VAL A 143 -11.00 1.13 -8.04
C VAL A 143 -10.83 2.41 -7.21
N GLU A 144 -9.68 2.61 -6.57
CA GLU A 144 -9.36 3.83 -5.83
C GLU A 144 -9.22 5.04 -6.76
N ILE A 145 -8.55 4.88 -7.91
CA ILE A 145 -8.36 5.93 -8.92
C ILE A 145 -9.67 6.28 -9.63
N ALA A 146 -10.43 5.27 -10.03
CA ALA A 146 -11.59 5.43 -10.91
C ALA A 146 -12.74 4.48 -10.53
N GLY A 147 -13.24 4.59 -9.30
CA GLY A 147 -14.28 3.71 -8.76
C GLY A 147 -15.65 3.80 -9.44
N ASP A 148 -15.87 4.75 -10.35
CA ASP A 148 -17.04 4.79 -11.23
C ASP A 148 -16.87 3.94 -12.51
N VAL A 149 -15.63 3.62 -12.87
CA VAL A 149 -15.24 2.78 -14.01
C VAL A 149 -14.95 1.35 -13.57
N PHE A 150 -14.24 1.18 -12.45
CA PHE A 150 -13.83 -0.10 -11.89
C PHE A 150 -14.68 -0.45 -10.66
N LYS A 151 -15.31 -1.63 -10.67
CA LYS A 151 -16.11 -2.14 -9.54
C LYS A 151 -15.61 -3.49 -9.05
N ILE A 152 -15.78 -3.74 -7.75
CA ILE A 152 -15.47 -5.00 -7.07
C ILE A 152 -16.65 -5.96 -7.21
#